data_AF-A0A7Z9QM57-F1
#
_entry.id   AF-A0A7Z9QM57-F1
#
_cell.length_a   1.000
_cell.length_b   1.000
_cell.length_c   1.000
_cell.angle_alpha   90.00
_cell.angle_beta   90.00
_cell.angle_gamma   90.00
#
_symmetry.space_group_name_H-M   'P 1'
#
loop_
_entity.id
_entity.type
_entity.pdbx_description
1 polymer ?
#
loop_
_entity_poly.entity_id
_entity_poly.type
_entity_poly.pdbx_seq_one_letter_code
_entity_poly.pdbx_strand_id
1 'polypeptide(L)'
;MEHVSTDKILSLAAIESACRDQLVFWYQKAFGQSPPTRASLNFLQGNLSWWWQVKQQEKNPKQLRGKLIRSSARKTDRFRQAYAPGTRLVREWQGDTYEVIVLDKGYLWNEIKYRSLSEVARSICGSHVSGPRFFGLRTKAGKHA
;
A
#
# COMPACT_ATOMS: atom_id res chain seq x y z
N MET A 1 35.37 27.75 -20.51
CA MET A 1 34.71 27.12 -19.35
C MET A 1 33.33 26.72 -19.79
N GLU A 2 33.17 25.46 -20.21
CA GLU A 2 31.94 24.97 -20.79
C GLU A 2 30.87 24.76 -19.71
N HIS A 3 29.72 25.39 -19.90
CA HIS A 3 28.52 25.13 -19.11
C HIS A 3 27.97 23.76 -19.50
N VAL A 4 28.37 22.71 -18.77
CA VAL A 4 27.79 21.37 -18.92
C VAL A 4 26.34 21.44 -18.46
N SER A 5 25.44 21.48 -19.45
CA SER A 5 23.99 21.44 -19.28
C SER A 5 23.60 20.26 -18.39
N THR A 6 22.92 20.55 -17.28
CA THR A 6 22.64 19.61 -16.17
C THR A 6 21.70 18.48 -16.58
N ASP A 7 21.08 18.57 -17.76
CA ASP A 7 20.18 17.56 -18.32
C ASP A 7 20.90 16.35 -18.91
N LYS A 8 22.23 16.39 -19.11
CA LYS A 8 22.92 15.36 -19.89
C LYS A 8 23.49 14.16 -19.13
N ILE A 9 23.45 14.10 -17.79
CA ILE A 9 24.12 12.99 -17.05
C ILE A 9 23.41 12.62 -15.73
N LEU A 10 22.11 12.31 -15.77
CA LEU A 10 21.57 11.29 -14.86
C LEU A 10 21.20 10.09 -15.73
N SER A 11 22.00 9.03 -15.70
CA SER A 11 21.60 7.72 -16.19
C SER A 11 21.40 6.80 -14.98
N LEU A 12 20.64 5.72 -15.14
CA LEU A 12 20.44 4.76 -14.06
C LEU A 12 21.77 4.19 -13.54
N ALA A 13 22.68 3.84 -14.45
CA ALA A 13 24.01 3.33 -14.11
C ALA A 13 24.88 4.36 -13.34
N ALA A 14 24.75 5.65 -13.67
CA ALA A 14 25.45 6.71 -12.95
C ALA A 14 24.90 6.87 -11.52
N ILE A 15 23.59 6.73 -11.32
CA ILE A 15 22.97 6.76 -9.98
C ILE A 15 23.43 5.58 -9.12
N GLU A 16 23.49 4.37 -9.70
CA GLU A 16 23.85 3.15 -8.96
C GLU A 16 25.32 3.11 -8.52
N SER A 17 26.22 3.79 -9.26
CA SER A 17 27.66 3.81 -8.98
C SER A 17 28.16 5.08 -8.29
N ALA A 18 27.34 6.12 -8.19
CA ALA A 18 27.75 7.40 -7.61
C ALA A 18 28.02 7.34 -6.10
N CYS A 19 28.95 8.17 -5.63
CA CYS A 19 29.22 8.32 -4.21
C CYS A 19 28.11 9.13 -3.51
N ARG A 20 28.11 9.10 -2.17
CA ARG A 20 27.10 9.79 -1.35
C ARG A 20 26.97 11.28 -1.70
N ASP A 21 28.09 11.98 -1.85
CA ASP A 21 28.08 13.44 -2.06
C ASP A 21 27.46 13.81 -3.41
N GLN A 22 27.78 13.05 -4.46
CA GLN A 22 27.17 13.19 -5.77
C GLN A 22 25.66 12.94 -5.71
N LEU A 23 25.23 11.89 -5.00
CA LEU A 23 23.81 11.57 -4.83
C LEU A 23 23.06 12.65 -4.04
N VAL A 24 23.67 13.24 -3.02
CA VAL A 24 23.08 14.36 -2.26
C VAL A 24 22.92 15.60 -3.15
N PHE A 25 23.95 15.93 -3.93
CA PHE A 25 23.92 17.05 -4.88
C PHE A 25 22.83 16.86 -5.93
N TRP A 26 22.75 15.67 -6.55
CA TRP A 26 21.69 15.37 -7.52
C TRP A 26 20.31 15.36 -6.89
N TYR A 27 20.16 14.88 -5.64
CA TYR A 27 18.89 14.91 -4.92
C TYR A 27 18.40 16.34 -4.73
N GLN A 28 19.26 17.24 -4.28
CA GLN A 28 18.93 18.66 -4.12
C GLN A 28 18.49 19.30 -5.44
N LYS A 29 19.19 19.00 -6.54
CA LYS A 29 18.82 19.50 -7.88
C LYS A 29 17.48 18.93 -8.36
N ALA A 30 17.22 17.64 -8.13
CA ALA A 30 16.02 16.95 -8.60
C ALA A 30 14.76 17.35 -7.82
N PHE A 31 14.87 17.51 -6.50
CA PHE A 31 13.72 17.70 -5.60
C PHE A 31 13.60 19.11 -5.01
N GLY A 32 14.61 19.98 -5.21
CA GLY A 32 14.62 21.36 -4.67
C GLY A 32 14.82 21.43 -3.15
N GLN A 33 15.17 20.32 -2.50
CA GLN A 33 15.38 20.24 -1.05
C GLN A 33 16.51 19.26 -0.71
N SER A 34 17.15 19.47 0.43
CA SER A 34 18.15 18.53 0.96
C SER A 34 17.49 17.21 1.36
N PRO A 35 18.19 16.08 1.15
CA PRO A 35 17.73 14.81 1.69
C PRO A 35 17.79 14.83 3.23
N PRO A 36 17.04 13.95 3.92
CA PRO A 36 17.16 13.79 5.36
C PRO A 36 18.62 13.52 5.78
N THR A 37 19.06 14.08 6.91
CA THR A 37 20.47 14.10 7.35
C THR A 37 21.13 12.72 7.36
N ARG A 38 20.36 11.67 7.72
CA ARG A 38 20.82 10.28 7.78
C ARG A 38 20.19 9.41 6.67
N ALA A 39 19.85 9.99 5.53
CA ALA A 39 19.40 9.24 4.37
C ALA A 39 20.45 8.18 3.99
N SER A 40 20.03 6.94 3.76
CA SER A 40 20.92 5.88 3.26
C SER A 40 21.26 6.09 1.78
N LEU A 41 22.32 5.43 1.29
CA LEU A 41 22.63 5.42 -0.15
C LEU A 41 21.45 4.87 -0.96
N ASN A 42 20.87 3.75 -0.53
CA ASN A 42 19.68 3.16 -1.17
C ASN A 42 18.50 4.13 -1.22
N PHE A 43 18.31 4.96 -0.18
CA PHE A 43 17.27 5.99 -0.20
C PHE A 43 17.53 7.01 -1.32
N LEU A 44 18.75 7.53 -1.42
CA LEU A 44 19.11 8.53 -2.42
C LEU A 44 19.02 7.94 -3.84
N GLN A 45 19.63 6.78 -4.05
CA GLN A 45 19.62 6.06 -5.33
C GLN A 45 18.18 5.75 -5.76
N GLY A 46 17.37 5.14 -4.88
CA GLY A 46 15.99 4.81 -5.20
C GLY A 46 15.13 6.02 -5.57
N ASN A 47 15.29 7.14 -4.85
CA ASN A 47 14.54 8.37 -5.17
C ASN A 47 15.03 9.00 -6.48
N LEU A 48 16.33 9.03 -6.74
CA LEU A 48 16.90 9.57 -7.98
C LEU A 48 16.55 8.72 -9.21
N SER A 49 16.62 7.40 -9.09
CA SER A 49 16.20 6.48 -10.15
C SER A 49 14.72 6.64 -10.47
N TRP A 50 13.88 6.85 -9.46
CA TRP A 50 12.46 7.17 -9.65
C TRP A 50 12.26 8.51 -10.36
N TRP A 51 12.97 9.56 -9.93
CA TRP A 51 12.89 10.88 -10.56
C TRP A 51 13.31 10.85 -12.03
N TRP A 52 14.40 10.13 -12.34
CA TRP A 52 14.87 9.90 -13.70
C TRP A 52 13.81 9.18 -14.54
N GLN A 53 13.20 8.12 -14.00
CA GLN A 53 12.14 7.38 -14.68
C GLN A 53 10.92 8.27 -14.97
N VAL A 54 10.55 9.16 -14.04
CA VAL A 54 9.44 10.11 -14.23
C VAL A 54 9.74 11.08 -15.37
N LYS A 55 10.97 11.62 -15.43
CA LYS A 55 11.43 12.50 -16.51
C LYS A 55 11.36 11.83 -17.89
N GLN A 56 11.77 10.56 -17.97
CA GLN A 56 11.73 9.79 -19.23
C GLN A 56 10.32 9.48 -19.72
N GLN A 57 9.33 9.43 -18.83
CA GLN A 57 7.98 9.00 -19.19
C GLN A 57 6.98 10.14 -19.39
N GLU A 58 7.38 11.41 -19.25
CA GLU A 58 6.50 12.60 -19.26
C GLU A 58 5.25 12.46 -18.37
N LYS A 59 5.31 11.58 -17.36
CA LYS A 59 4.16 11.20 -16.55
C LYS A 59 4.08 12.03 -15.30
N ASN A 60 2.87 12.28 -14.83
CA ASN A 60 2.65 13.01 -13.59
C ASN A 60 3.21 12.22 -12.37
N PRO A 61 4.21 12.76 -11.64
CA PRO A 61 4.86 12.06 -10.54
C PRO A 61 3.88 11.67 -9.41
N LYS A 62 2.83 12.47 -9.15
CA LYS A 62 1.80 12.16 -8.14
C LYS A 62 1.00 10.92 -8.53
N GLN A 63 0.68 10.78 -9.81
CA GLN A 63 -0.05 9.62 -10.32
C GLN A 63 0.79 8.33 -10.20
N LEU A 64 2.09 8.41 -10.52
CA LEU A 64 3.02 7.28 -10.41
C LEU A 64 3.21 6.85 -8.96
N ARG A 65 3.44 7.79 -8.04
CA ARG A 65 3.54 7.51 -6.60
C ARG A 65 2.26 6.90 -6.04
N GLY A 66 1.09 7.43 -6.44
CA GLY A 66 -0.20 6.85 -6.10
C GLY A 66 -0.36 5.42 -6.64
N LYS A 67 0.11 5.15 -7.87
CA LYS A 67 0.07 3.80 -8.47
C LYS A 67 0.95 2.82 -7.69
N LEU A 68 2.15 3.25 -7.26
CA LEU A 68 3.09 2.47 -6.46
C LEU A 68 2.53 2.14 -5.07
N ILE A 69 1.96 3.13 -4.37
CA ILE A 69 1.32 2.91 -3.07
C ILE A 69 0.14 1.94 -3.22
N ARG A 70 -0.68 2.09 -4.27
CA ARG A 70 -1.80 1.17 -4.52
C ARG A 70 -1.35 -0.23 -4.90
N SER A 71 -0.20 -0.40 -5.57
CA SER A 71 0.30 -1.73 -5.95
C SER A 71 0.96 -2.44 -4.76
N SER A 72 1.67 -1.72 -3.89
CA SER A 72 2.20 -2.28 -2.65
C SER A 72 1.09 -2.64 -1.66
N ALA A 73 0.06 -1.79 -1.52
CA ALA A 73 -1.12 -2.07 -0.71
C ALA A 73 -1.90 -3.30 -1.21
N ARG A 74 -2.00 -3.51 -2.53
CA ARG A 74 -2.62 -4.72 -3.10
C ARG A 74 -1.81 -5.99 -2.85
N LYS A 75 -0.51 -5.88 -2.61
CA LYS A 75 0.34 -7.01 -2.23
C LYS A 75 0.12 -7.39 -0.76
N THR A 76 -0.09 -6.42 0.12
CA THR A 76 -0.40 -6.66 1.54
C THR A 76 -1.86 -7.05 1.78
N ASP A 77 -2.78 -6.63 0.92
CA ASP A 77 -4.21 -7.04 0.98
C ASP A 77 -4.40 -8.54 0.73
N ARG A 78 -3.55 -9.16 -0.12
CA ARG A 78 -3.57 -10.61 -0.34
C ARG A 78 -3.15 -11.42 0.90
N PHE A 79 -2.46 -10.79 1.85
CA PHE A 79 -2.13 -11.36 3.16
C PHE A 79 -3.10 -10.90 4.27
N ARG A 80 -4.18 -10.20 3.91
CA ARG A 80 -5.19 -9.71 4.86
C ARG A 80 -6.07 -10.88 5.29
N GLN A 81 -5.55 -11.66 6.25
CA GLN A 81 -6.22 -12.66 7.08
C GLN A 81 -7.36 -13.42 6.38
N ALA A 82 -6.99 -14.42 5.58
CA ALA A 82 -7.88 -15.55 5.36
C ALA A 82 -7.90 -16.34 6.68
N TYR A 83 -8.99 -16.24 7.44
CA TYR A 83 -9.24 -17.16 8.55
C TYR A 83 -9.30 -18.58 7.98
N ALA A 84 -8.82 -19.56 8.74
CA ALA A 84 -8.90 -20.94 8.30
C ALA A 84 -10.37 -21.35 8.10
N PRO A 85 -10.69 -22.12 7.05
CA PRO A 85 -12.00 -22.76 6.92
C PRO A 85 -12.38 -23.49 8.23
N GLY A 86 -13.64 -23.37 8.64
CA GLY A 86 -14.14 -23.85 9.94
C GLY A 86 -14.03 -22.83 11.09
N THR A 87 -13.34 -21.70 10.91
CA THR A 87 -13.31 -20.64 11.93
C THR A 87 -14.71 -20.07 12.14
N ARG A 88 -15.15 -19.96 13.40
CA ARG A 88 -16.42 -19.33 13.79
C ARG A 88 -16.19 -17.88 14.20
N LEU A 89 -16.88 -16.97 13.53
CA LEU A 89 -16.90 -15.54 13.82
C LEU A 89 -18.21 -15.22 14.54
N VAL A 90 -18.11 -14.77 15.79
CA VAL A 90 -19.27 -14.52 16.65
C VAL A 90 -19.41 -13.02 16.88
N ARG A 91 -20.63 -12.50 16.75
CA ARG A 91 -20.93 -11.09 17.00
C ARG A 91 -22.29 -10.94 17.68
N GLU A 92 -22.31 -10.19 18.77
CA GLU A 92 -23.55 -9.69 19.36
C GLU A 92 -23.98 -8.37 18.69
N TRP A 93 -25.25 -8.28 18.31
CA TRP A 93 -25.84 -7.10 17.69
C TRP A 93 -27.34 -7.03 17.98
N GLN A 94 -27.81 -5.87 18.47
CA GLN A 94 -29.22 -5.64 18.81
C GLN A 94 -29.83 -6.70 19.76
N GLY A 95 -29.02 -7.27 20.66
CA GLY A 95 -29.44 -8.30 21.60
C GLY A 95 -29.39 -9.74 21.07
N ASP A 96 -29.11 -9.92 19.78
CA ASP A 96 -28.95 -11.24 19.16
C ASP A 96 -27.48 -11.59 18.94
N THR A 97 -27.15 -12.88 19.06
CA THR A 97 -25.82 -13.41 18.75
C THR A 97 -25.80 -14.06 17.38
N TYR A 98 -24.93 -13.56 16.51
CA TYR A 98 -24.74 -14.05 15.14
C TYR A 98 -23.43 -14.83 15.03
N GLU A 99 -23.54 -16.08 14.58
CA GLU A 99 -22.40 -16.97 14.35
C GLU A 99 -22.22 -17.23 12.84
N VAL A 100 -21.02 -16.95 12.33
CA VAL A 100 -20.67 -17.12 10.92
C VAL A 100 -19.49 -18.07 10.79
N ILE A 101 -19.62 -19.10 9.97
CA ILE A 101 -18.55 -20.07 9.71
C ILE A 101 -17.78 -19.66 8.46
N VAL A 102 -16.46 -19.58 8.55
CA VAL A 102 -15.58 -19.35 7.41
C VAL A 102 -15.50 -20.63 6.58
N LEU A 103 -15.72 -20.54 5.27
CA LEU A 103 -15.58 -21.66 4.33
C LEU A 103 -14.30 -21.50 3.51
N ASP A 104 -13.91 -22.54 2.75
CA ASP A 104 -12.83 -22.45 1.75
C ASP A 104 -13.04 -21.28 0.78
N LYS A 105 -14.31 -21.03 0.44
CA LYS A 105 -14.74 -19.92 -0.39
C LYS A 105 -16.01 -19.31 0.22
N GLY A 106 -15.84 -18.17 0.89
CA GLY A 106 -16.95 -17.41 1.45
C GLY A 106 -17.26 -17.78 2.90
N TYR A 107 -18.52 -17.64 3.28
CA TYR A 107 -19.00 -17.69 4.65
C TYR A 107 -20.37 -18.37 4.72
N LEU A 108 -20.64 -19.10 5.80
CA LEU A 108 -21.93 -19.75 6.06
C LEU A 108 -22.60 -19.06 7.25
N TRP A 109 -23.84 -18.62 7.07
CA TRP A 109 -24.67 -18.07 8.14
C TRP A 109 -26.12 -18.48 7.89
N ASN A 110 -26.79 -19.01 8.92
CA ASN A 110 -28.16 -19.50 8.83
C ASN A 110 -28.41 -20.44 7.63
N GLU A 111 -27.52 -21.42 7.45
CA GLU A 111 -27.51 -22.39 6.32
C GLU A 111 -27.34 -21.78 4.92
N ILE A 112 -27.18 -20.46 4.81
CA ILE A 112 -26.99 -19.73 3.55
C ILE A 112 -25.52 -19.40 3.35
N LYS A 113 -25.01 -19.68 2.14
CA LYS A 113 -23.63 -19.34 1.74
C LYS A 113 -23.57 -17.91 1.19
N TYR A 114 -22.59 -17.15 1.67
CA TYR A 114 -22.30 -15.77 1.29
C TYR A 114 -20.90 -15.65 0.72
N ARG A 115 -20.72 -14.78 -0.29
CA ARG A 115 -19.38 -14.57 -0.92
C ARG A 115 -18.47 -13.67 -0.08
N SER A 116 -19.03 -12.92 0.88
CA SER A 116 -18.24 -12.03 1.75
C SER A 116 -18.92 -11.73 3.08
N LEU A 117 -18.14 -11.36 4.10
CA LEU A 117 -18.67 -10.89 5.39
C LEU A 117 -19.52 -9.62 5.27
N SER A 118 -19.23 -8.75 4.31
CA SER A 118 -20.05 -7.54 4.11
C SER A 118 -21.45 -7.88 3.63
N GLU A 119 -21.61 -8.99 2.90
CA GLU A 119 -22.91 -9.49 2.49
C GLU A 119 -23.68 -10.07 3.67
N VAL A 120 -23.01 -10.86 4.53
CA VAL A 120 -23.59 -11.35 5.79
C VAL A 120 -24.02 -10.18 6.69
N ALA A 121 -23.12 -9.20 6.91
CA ALA A 121 -23.41 -8.04 7.75
C ALA A 121 -24.55 -7.18 7.17
N ARG A 122 -24.66 -7.06 5.84
CA ARG A 122 -25.79 -6.38 5.19
C ARG A 122 -27.09 -7.14 5.40
N SER A 123 -27.09 -8.47 5.31
CA SER A 123 -28.27 -9.29 5.60
C SER A 123 -28.71 -9.18 7.06
N ILE A 124 -27.77 -9.04 8.00
CA ILE A 124 -28.07 -8.84 9.42
C ILE A 124 -28.58 -7.41 9.69
N CYS A 125 -27.89 -6.39 9.18
CA CYS A 125 -28.14 -4.98 9.54
C CYS A 125 -29.15 -4.26 8.63
N GLY A 126 -29.55 -4.86 7.50
CA GLY A 126 -30.41 -4.23 6.48
C GLY A 126 -29.77 -3.04 5.74
N SER A 127 -28.56 -2.64 6.09
CA SER A 127 -27.84 -1.47 5.58
C SER A 127 -26.41 -1.81 5.19
N HIS A 128 -25.78 -0.94 4.39
CA HIS A 128 -24.41 -1.18 3.93
C HIS A 128 -23.39 -0.96 5.06
N VAL A 129 -22.89 -2.05 5.64
CA VAL A 129 -21.85 -2.05 6.68
C VAL A 129 -20.65 -2.88 6.22
N SER A 130 -19.44 -2.46 6.60
CA SER A 130 -18.24 -3.27 6.38
C SER A 130 -18.28 -4.53 7.25
N GLY A 131 -18.34 -5.71 6.61
CA GLY A 131 -18.39 -6.99 7.31
C GLY A 131 -17.25 -7.23 8.29
N PRO A 132 -15.97 -7.05 7.88
CA PRO A 132 -14.85 -7.18 8.81
C PRO A 132 -14.99 -6.27 10.03
N ARG A 133 -15.44 -5.02 9.84
CA ARG A 133 -15.67 -4.08 10.94
C ARG A 133 -16.82 -4.52 11.85
N PHE A 134 -17.92 -5.01 11.28
CA PHE A 134 -19.07 -5.52 12.02
C PHE A 134 -18.67 -6.66 12.96
N PHE A 135 -17.87 -7.61 12.47
CA PHE A 135 -17.34 -8.73 13.26
C PHE A 135 -16.09 -8.37 14.09
N GLY A 136 -15.74 -7.09 14.24
CA GLY A 136 -14.60 -6.65 15.05
C GLY A 136 -13.23 -7.08 14.51
N LEU A 137 -13.17 -7.53 13.26
CA LEU A 137 -11.95 -8.00 12.60
C LEU A 137 -11.12 -6.76 12.23
N ARG A 138 -10.05 -6.52 12.99
CA ARG A 138 -9.13 -5.40 12.73
C ARG A 138 -8.39 -5.67 11.43
N THR A 139 -8.64 -4.87 10.40
CA THR A 139 -7.63 -4.66 9.36
C THR A 139 -6.47 -3.92 10.02
N LYS A 140 -5.39 -4.61 10.42
CA LYS A 140 -4.15 -3.93 10.79
C LYS A 140 -3.58 -3.25 9.53
N ALA A 141 -4.06 -2.06 9.21
CA ALA A 141 -3.22 -1.04 8.60
C ALA A 141 -2.42 -0.41 9.75
N GLY A 142 -1.10 -0.32 9.59
CA GLY A 142 -0.14 0.00 10.64
C GLY A 142 -0.51 1.23 11.47
N LYS A 143 -0.25 1.16 12.78
CA LYS A 143 -0.01 2.34 13.59
C LYS A 143 1.31 2.96 13.09
N HIS A 144 1.24 4.15 12.50
CA HIS A 144 2.30 5.13 12.69
C HIS A 144 1.87 6.00 13.87
N ALA A 145 2.54 5.80 15.00
CA ALA A 145 2.79 6.84 15.98
C ALA A 145 4.27 7.22 15.83
#